data_AF-A0A2E9ZR77-F1
#
_entry.id   AF-A0A2E9ZR77-F1
#
_cell.length_a   1.000
_cell.length_b   1.000
_cell.length_c   1.000
_cell.angle_alpha   90.00
_cell.angle_beta   90.00
_cell.angle_gamma   90.00
#
_symmetry.space_group_name_H-M   'P 1'
#
loop_
_entity.id
_entity.type
_entity.pdbx_description
1 polymer ?
#
loop_
_entity_poly.entity_id
_entity_poly.type
_entity_poly.pdbx_seq_one_letter_code
_entity_poly.pdbx_strand_id
1 'polypeptide(L)'
;MNPGDLKECEYCNSQLFVKCKSCGAKVQRVLSRCGECNHRLKKSPFRKLKRKMFRRSRKITIGQFALLILVAFVAYKAIQMASGKL
;
A
#
# COMPACT_ATOMS: atom_id res chain seq x y z
N MET A 1 10.72 -14.95 -6.87
CA MET A 1 11.21 -14.21 -5.68
C MET A 1 11.21 -12.72 -6.01
N ASN A 2 11.03 -11.82 -5.02
CA ASN A 2 11.14 -10.39 -5.29
C ASN A 2 12.62 -10.01 -5.51
N PRO A 3 12.94 -9.09 -6.43
CA PRO A 3 14.30 -8.60 -6.66
C PRO A 3 14.94 -8.05 -5.39
N GLY A 4 16.23 -8.31 -5.20
CA GLY A 4 16.99 -7.91 -4.00
C GLY A 4 17.12 -6.39 -3.82
N ASP A 5 17.04 -5.64 -4.91
CA ASP A 5 17.29 -4.19 -4.95
C ASP A 5 16.05 -3.36 -4.57
N LEU A 6 14.86 -3.97 -4.62
CA LEU A 6 13.61 -3.29 -4.33
C LEU A 6 13.38 -3.23 -2.82
N LYS A 7 13.13 -2.02 -2.29
CA LYS A 7 12.71 -1.83 -0.88
C LYS A 7 11.24 -2.22 -0.68
N GLU A 8 10.43 -2.11 -1.73
CA GLU A 8 8.98 -2.32 -1.71
C GLU A 8 8.53 -3.16 -2.90
N CYS A 9 7.47 -3.93 -2.70
CA CYS A 9 6.81 -4.71 -3.73
C CYS A 9 6.12 -3.79 -4.75
N GLU A 10 6.47 -3.86 -6.02
CA GLU A 10 5.89 -3.00 -7.07
C GLU A 10 4.37 -3.19 -7.22
N TYR A 11 3.89 -4.43 -7.09
CA TYR A 11 2.46 -4.76 -7.22
C TYR A 11 1.63 -4.44 -5.98
N CYS A 12 2.24 -4.55 -4.81
CA CYS A 12 1.52 -4.59 -3.53
C CYS A 12 1.96 -3.51 -2.54
N ASN A 13 2.91 -2.66 -2.94
CA ASN A 13 3.52 -1.55 -2.18
C ASN A 13 3.90 -1.92 -0.74
N SER A 14 4.15 -3.20 -0.47
CA SER A 14 4.52 -3.66 0.85
C SER A 14 6.03 -3.69 0.97
N GLN A 15 6.57 -3.13 2.06
CA GLN A 15 7.99 -3.27 2.40
C GLN A 15 8.43 -4.73 2.33
N LEU A 16 9.53 -4.97 1.62
CA LEU A 16 10.08 -6.30 1.34
C LEU A 16 10.97 -6.81 2.46
N PHE A 17 11.61 -5.90 3.19
CA PHE A 17 12.51 -6.20 4.29
C PHE A 17 11.98 -5.63 5.61
N VAL A 18 12.26 -6.35 6.69
CA VAL A 18 11.93 -5.95 8.06
C VAL A 18 13.13 -6.18 8.96
N LYS A 19 13.28 -5.37 10.01
CA LYS A 19 14.32 -5.60 11.03
C LYS A 19 13.87 -6.70 11.99
N CYS A 20 14.77 -7.62 12.30
CA CYS A 20 14.57 -8.61 13.35
C CYS A 20 14.52 -7.90 14.72
N LYS A 21 13.53 -8.22 15.55
CA LYS A 21 13.41 -7.61 16.89
C LYS A 21 14.47 -8.11 17.89
N SER A 22 15.09 -9.25 17.62
CA SER A 22 16.07 -9.87 18.51
C SER A 22 17.49 -9.42 18.20
N CYS A 23 17.92 -9.48 16.92
CA CYS A 23 19.31 -9.14 16.54
C CYS A 23 19.42 -7.87 15.67
N GLY A 24 18.32 -7.23 15.28
CA GLY A 24 18.37 -6.03 14.42
C GLY A 24 18.62 -6.28 12.94
N ALA A 25 19.01 -7.50 12.55
CA ALA A 25 19.31 -7.87 11.16
C ALA A 25 18.16 -7.58 10.20
N LYS A 26 18.49 -7.21 8.96
CA LYS A 26 17.53 -6.93 7.89
C LYS A 26 17.11 -8.25 7.22
N VAL A 27 15.89 -8.71 7.50
CA VAL A 27 15.38 -9.99 7.00
C VAL A 27 14.27 -9.78 5.99
N GLN A 28 14.21 -10.64 4.97
CA GLN A 28 13.08 -10.67 4.04
C GLN A 28 11.77 -10.97 4.78
N ARG A 29 10.77 -10.13 4.57
CA ARG A 29 9.46 -10.21 5.23
C ARG A 29 8.66 -11.48 4.90
N VAL A 30 9.06 -12.20 3.85
CA VAL A 30 8.45 -13.48 3.45
C VAL A 30 8.83 -14.58 4.44
N LEU A 31 10.06 -14.54 4.96
CA LEU A 31 10.59 -15.52 5.90
C LEU A 31 9.80 -15.51 7.22
N SER A 32 9.70 -16.69 7.84
CA SER A 32 9.07 -16.88 9.15
C SER A 32 10.07 -16.75 10.30
N ARG A 33 11.37 -16.89 10.02
CA ARG A 33 12.47 -16.84 10.98
C ARG A 33 13.59 -15.94 10.45
N CYS A 34 14.37 -15.38 11.38
CA CYS A 34 15.59 -14.66 11.06
C CYS A 34 16.68 -15.64 10.60
N GLY A 35 17.45 -15.30 9.56
CA GLY A 35 18.56 -16.13 9.09
C GLY A 35 19.77 -16.12 10.02
N GLU A 36 19.95 -15.06 10.83
CA GLU A 36 21.10 -14.91 11.72
C GLU A 36 20.84 -15.50 13.11
N CYS A 37 19.79 -15.06 13.79
CA CYS A 37 19.51 -15.49 15.16
C CYS A 37 18.42 -16.56 15.28
N ASN A 38 17.89 -17.04 14.15
CA ASN A 38 16.79 -18.02 14.09
C ASN A 38 15.49 -17.62 14.82
N HIS A 39 15.39 -16.38 15.33
CA HIS A 39 14.23 -15.89 16.04
C HIS A 39 13.01 -15.82 15.13
N ARG A 40 11.83 -16.20 15.66
CA ARG A 40 10.55 -16.18 14.92
C ARG A 40 10.09 -14.75 14.65
N LEU A 41 9.82 -14.42 13.39
CA LEU A 41 9.29 -13.12 13.00
C LEU A 41 7.77 -13.11 13.18
N LYS A 42 7.23 -12.26 14.08
CA LYS A 42 5.78 -12.09 14.24
C LYS A 42 5.18 -11.53 12.95
N LYS A 43 4.28 -12.30 12.31
CA LYS A 43 3.49 -11.84 11.16
C LYS A 43 2.18 -11.24 11.68
N SER A 44 1.89 -9.99 11.33
CA SER A 44 0.59 -9.38 11.66
C SER A 44 -0.54 -10.17 10.99
N PRO A 45 -1.61 -10.55 11.73
CA PRO A 45 -2.76 -11.27 11.17
C PRO A 45 -3.50 -10.44 10.10
N PHE A 46 -3.53 -9.12 10.28
CA PHE A 46 -4.09 -8.16 9.33
C PHE A 46 -3.33 -8.08 8.00
N ARG A 47 -2.18 -8.74 7.87
CA ARG A 47 -1.41 -8.80 6.61
C ARG A 47 -2.19 -9.48 5.49
N LYS A 48 -3.03 -10.48 5.80
CA LYS A 48 -3.87 -11.13 4.79
C LYS A 48 -4.96 -10.17 4.30
N LEU A 49 -5.59 -9.45 5.23
CA LEU A 49 -6.64 -8.49 4.93
C LEU A 49 -6.11 -7.29 4.12
N LYS A 50 -4.99 -6.68 4.54
CA LYS A 50 -4.34 -5.62 3.76
C LYS A 50 -3.95 -6.08 2.35
N ARG A 51 -3.44 -7.30 2.19
CA ARG A 51 -3.13 -7.84 0.86
C ARG A 51 -4.35 -8.02 -0.02
N LYS A 52 -5.54 -8.28 0.54
CA LYS A 52 -6.77 -8.42 -0.23
C LYS A 52 -7.33 -7.06 -0.67
N MET A 53 -7.35 -6.08 0.24
CA MET A 53 -7.79 -4.71 -0.08
C MET A 53 -6.82 -3.96 -0.99
N PHE A 54 -5.51 -4.02 -0.70
CA PHE A 54 -4.48 -3.26 -1.41
C PHE A 54 -3.74 -4.11 -2.45
N ARG A 55 -4.31 -5.26 -2.88
CA ARG A 55 -3.72 -6.11 -3.92
C ARG A 55 -3.51 -5.36 -5.24
N ARG A 56 -4.29 -4.31 -5.45
CA ARG A 56 -4.33 -3.44 -6.62
C ARG A 56 -4.11 -1.99 -6.20
N SER A 57 -3.10 -1.76 -5.36
CA SER A 57 -2.68 -0.41 -5.01
C SER A 57 -2.00 0.21 -6.24
N ARG A 58 -2.82 0.66 -7.20
CA ARG A 58 -2.36 1.55 -8.27
C ARG A 58 -1.90 2.83 -7.58
N LYS A 59 -0.67 3.26 -7.87
CA LYS A 59 -0.23 4.61 -7.52
C LYS A 59 -1.10 5.57 -8.34
N ILE A 60 -2.12 6.15 -7.72
CA ILE A 60 -2.84 7.27 -8.33
C ILE A 60 -1.82 8.40 -8.42
N THR A 61 -1.47 8.80 -9.63
CA THR A 61 -0.56 9.92 -9.82
C THR A 61 -1.24 11.21 -9.37
N ILE A 62 -0.44 12.22 -8.98
CA ILE A 62 -0.97 13.53 -8.55
C ILE A 62 -1.93 14.10 -9.62
N GLY A 63 -1.61 13.92 -10.90
CA GLY A 63 -2.48 14.33 -12.01
C GLY A 63 -3.82 13.58 -12.04
N GLN A 64 -3.83 12.27 -11.82
CA GLN A 64 -5.08 11.50 -11.74
C GLN A 64 -5.93 11.90 -10.53
N PHE A 65 -5.30 12.23 -9.41
CA PHE A 65 -5.99 12.72 -8.23
C PHE A 65 -6.61 14.10 -8.46
N ALA A 66 -5.85 15.03 -9.06
CA ALA A 66 -6.34 16.34 -9.45
C ALA A 66 -7.53 16.25 -10.42
N LEU A 67 -7.46 15.36 -11.42
CA LEU A 67 -8.54 15.11 -12.37
C LEU A 67 -9.82 14.65 -11.65
N LEU A 68 -9.71 13.73 -10.68
CA LEU A 68 -10.86 13.25 -9.90
C LEU A 68 -11.51 14.39 -9.10
N ILE A 69 -10.72 15.25 -8.47
CA ILE A 69 -11.23 16.42 -7.74
C ILE A 69 -11.96 17.37 -8.70
N LEU A 70 -11.38 17.62 -9.87
CA LEU A 70 -11.93 18.52 -10.88
C LEU A 70 -13.29 18.02 -11.38
N VAL A 71 -13.40 16.72 -11.70
CA VAL A 71 -14.66 16.08 -12.09
C VAL A 71 -15.70 16.17 -10.97
N ALA A 72 -15.32 15.89 -9.72
CA ALA A 72 -16.22 15.98 -8.57
C ALA A 72 -16.73 17.42 -8.35
N PHE A 73 -15.86 18.42 -8.51
CA PHE A 73 -16.21 19.83 -8.38
C PHE A 73 -17.20 20.29 -9.46
N VAL A 74 -16.95 19.90 -10.72
CA VAL A 74 -17.86 20.20 -11.84
C VAL A 74 -19.23 19.57 -11.61
N ALA A 75 -19.27 18.30 -11.19
CA ALA A 75 -20.51 17.61 -10.87
C ALA A 75 -21.29 18.30 -9.74
N TYR A 76 -20.61 18.69 -8.66
CA TYR A 76 -21.21 19.43 -7.55
C TYR A 76 -21.83 20.76 -8.02
N LYS A 77 -21.11 21.53 -8.84
CA LYS A 77 -21.61 22.79 -9.39
C LYS A 77 -22.80 22.58 -10.33
N ALA A 78 -22.78 21.55 -11.17
CA ALA A 78 -23.89 21.22 -12.05
C ALA A 78 -25.17 20.87 -11.26
N ILE A 79 -25.04 20.08 -10.19
CA ILE A 79 -26.17 19.74 -9.31
C ILE A 79 -26.74 21.00 -8.65
N GLN A 80 -25.89 21.89 -8.13
CA GLN A 80 -26.36 23.16 -7.57
C GLN A 80 -27.11 24.02 -8.59
N MET A 81 -26.59 24.13 -9.81
CA MET A 81 -27.24 24.90 -10.88
C MET A 81 -28.57 24.29 -11.31
N ALA A 82 -28.71 22.96 -11.23
CA ALA A 82 -29.96 22.26 -11.51
C ALA A 82 -30.97 22.40 -10.35
N SER A 83 -30.52 22.29 -9.10
CA SER A 83 -31.38 22.48 -7.92
C SER A 83 -31.84 23.92 -7.71
N GLY A 84 -31.05 24.92 -8.13
CA GLY A 84 -31.46 26.33 -8.07
C GLY A 84 -32.40 26.77 -9.21
N LYS A 85 -32.71 25.88 -10.15
CA LYS A 85 -33.64 26.12 -11.27
C LYS A 85 -35.01 25.44 -11.08
N LEU A 86 -35.21 24.73 -9.98
CA LEU A 86 -36.49 24.19 -9.50
C LEU A 86 -37.08 25.14 -8.47
#